data_AF-A0A415BIZ8-F1
#
_entry.id   AF-A0A415BIZ8-F1
#
_cell.length_a   1.000
_cell.length_b   1.000
_cell.length_c   1.000
_cell.angle_alpha   90.00
_cell.angle_beta   90.00
_cell.angle_gamma   90.00
#
_symmetry.space_group_name_H-M   'P 1'
#
loop_
_entity.id
_entity.type
_entity.pdbx_description
1 polymer ?
#
loop_
_entity_poly.entity_id
_entity_poly.type
_entity_poly.pdbx_seq_one_letter_code
_entity_poly.pdbx_strand_id
1 'polypeptide(L)'
;MQEALKNLEAANDAASREKIAEIDDDIAAFQEIYDMVVTEAAKRREPLPAMQANVDAAQAKYEEAHNRTSGLQAELNKAIDDGASNETIKQLRSEIMSAERREKSCEDDLHHCQRRLESQERQVQYFESEAEEAKAHIDEDVAKRDALLGDLEKAQAAYDDACKAYEEAKAAADKATSPEITQPAETTPPAGSAQPAETAQPASSPATGKYAPSSSTKQADTTAGKLANTGDTAPSAIALAGIAAAGLGITATATRRIRNPK
;
A
#
# COMPACT_ATOMS: atom_id res chain seq x y z
N MET A 1 15.17 34.97 13.98
CA MET A 1 16.34 34.47 13.23
C MET A 1 17.17 33.48 14.07
N GLN A 2 17.80 33.89 15.18
CA GLN A 2 18.62 32.98 16.00
C GLN A 2 17.88 31.72 16.48
N GLU A 3 16.62 31.86 16.90
CA GLU A 3 15.79 30.71 17.28
C GLU A 3 15.51 29.76 16.11
N ALA A 4 15.24 30.31 14.91
CA ALA A 4 15.04 29.50 13.71
C ALA A 4 16.33 28.78 13.29
N LEU A 5 17.50 29.42 13.43
CA LEU A 5 18.80 28.79 13.19
C LEU A 5 19.02 27.59 14.13
N LYS A 6 18.73 27.76 15.42
CA LYS A 6 18.84 26.69 16.41
C LYS A 6 17.95 25.51 16.07
N ASN A 7 16.72 25.77 15.61
CA ASN A 7 15.79 24.72 15.19
C ASN A 7 16.28 24.01 13.93
N LEU A 8 16.86 24.74 12.97
CA LEU A 8 17.46 24.18 11.77
C LEU A 8 18.68 23.30 12.08
N GLU A 9 19.55 23.72 12.99
CA GLU A 9 20.68 22.90 13.45
C GLU A 9 20.20 21.59 14.08
N ALA A 10 19.20 21.67 14.98
CA ALA A 10 18.61 20.48 15.58
C ALA A 10 17.97 19.53 14.55
N ALA A 11 17.30 20.08 13.52
CA ALA A 11 16.72 19.28 12.44
C ALA A 11 17.79 18.65 11.54
N ASN A 12 18.88 19.34 11.24
CA ASN A 12 20.03 18.79 10.50
C ASN A 12 20.72 17.65 11.27
N ASP A 13 20.84 17.78 12.60
CA ASP A 13 21.39 16.73 13.44
C ASP A 13 20.45 15.51 13.52
N ALA A 14 19.13 15.74 13.54
CA ALA A 14 18.12 14.69 13.56
C ALA A 14 18.04 13.94 12.22
N ALA A 15 18.00 14.66 11.11
CA ALA A 15 17.96 14.16 9.74
C ALA A 15 19.37 14.14 9.10
N SER A 16 20.40 13.84 9.90
CA SER A 16 21.77 13.82 9.40
C SER A 16 21.91 12.78 8.30
N ARG A 17 22.80 13.04 7.33
CA ARG A 17 23.01 12.13 6.20
C ARG A 17 23.32 10.70 6.63
N GLU A 18 24.07 10.54 7.72
CA GLU A 18 24.42 9.23 8.30
C GLU A 18 23.17 8.50 8.81
N LYS A 19 22.31 9.17 9.57
CA LYS A 19 21.07 8.57 10.10
C LYS A 19 20.07 8.22 9.01
N ILE A 20 19.94 9.08 7.99
CA ILE A 20 19.07 8.80 6.85
C ILE A 20 19.60 7.61 6.04
N ALA A 21 20.92 7.54 5.83
CA ALA A 21 21.53 6.41 5.14
C ALA A 21 21.36 5.09 5.92
N GLU A 22 21.47 5.11 7.24
CA GLU A 22 21.18 3.94 8.09
C GLU A 22 19.73 3.45 7.91
N ILE A 23 18.75 4.36 7.94
CA ILE A 23 17.34 4.01 7.69
C ILE A 23 17.13 3.48 6.26
N ASP A 24 17.77 4.07 5.26
CA ASP A 24 17.69 3.60 3.87
C ASP A 24 18.30 2.20 3.70
N ASP A 25 19.41 1.90 4.39
CA ASP A 25 20.04 0.59 4.40
C ASP A 25 19.15 -0.46 5.09
N ASP A 26 18.49 -0.11 6.21
CA ASP A 26 17.52 -0.97 6.89
C ASP A 26 16.30 -1.26 6.02
N ILE A 27 15.75 -0.24 5.36
CA ILE A 27 14.65 -0.41 4.38
C ILE A 27 15.09 -1.38 3.27
N ALA A 28 16.29 -1.24 2.73
CA ALA A 28 16.81 -2.11 1.69
C ALA A 28 16.97 -3.56 2.18
N ALA A 29 17.50 -3.74 3.40
CA ALA A 29 17.65 -5.06 4.01
C ALA A 29 16.30 -5.77 4.23
N PHE A 30 15.31 -5.06 4.79
CA PHE A 30 13.96 -5.63 4.95
C PHE A 30 13.27 -5.87 3.61
N GLN A 31 13.52 -5.05 2.58
CA GLN A 31 12.99 -5.29 1.23
C GLN A 31 13.53 -6.59 0.64
N GLU A 32 14.82 -6.90 0.82
CA GLU A 32 15.39 -8.19 0.40
C GLU A 32 14.72 -9.36 1.13
N ILE A 33 14.51 -9.23 2.45
CA ILE A 33 13.80 -10.24 3.23
C ILE A 33 12.37 -10.42 2.71
N TYR A 34 11.63 -9.33 2.53
CA TYR A 34 10.26 -9.33 2.02
C TYR A 34 10.16 -10.06 0.68
N ASP A 35 11.00 -9.70 -0.29
CA ASP A 35 11.00 -10.32 -1.61
C ASP A 35 11.33 -11.83 -1.54
N MET A 36 12.27 -12.21 -0.68
CA MET A 36 12.63 -13.60 -0.43
C MET A 36 11.46 -14.39 0.16
N VAL A 37 10.83 -13.90 1.23
CA VAL A 37 9.76 -14.63 1.93
C VAL A 37 8.46 -14.68 1.12
N VAL A 38 8.13 -13.63 0.34
CA VAL A 38 7.00 -13.65 -0.60
C VAL A 38 7.23 -14.71 -1.68
N THR A 39 8.45 -14.79 -2.20
CA THR A 39 8.82 -15.81 -3.19
C THR A 39 8.72 -17.22 -2.59
N GLU A 40 9.18 -17.41 -1.36
CA GLU A 40 9.11 -18.71 -0.68
C GLU A 40 7.66 -19.10 -0.35
N ALA A 41 6.82 -18.16 0.12
CA ALA A 41 5.39 -18.38 0.33
C ALA A 41 4.69 -18.86 -0.95
N ALA A 42 5.00 -18.22 -2.09
CA ALA A 42 4.46 -18.62 -3.39
C ALA A 42 4.87 -20.05 -3.78
N LYS A 43 6.15 -20.41 -3.61
CA LYS A 43 6.64 -21.78 -3.85
C LYS A 43 5.96 -22.81 -2.94
N ARG A 44 5.73 -22.48 -1.67
CA ARG A 44 5.05 -23.36 -0.70
C ARG A 44 3.56 -23.52 -1.00
N ARG A 45 2.94 -22.52 -1.60
CA ARG A 45 1.53 -22.53 -2.01
C ARG A 45 1.30 -23.37 -3.27
N GLU A 46 2.25 -23.41 -4.20
CA GLU A 46 2.15 -24.14 -5.47
C GLU A 46 1.60 -25.58 -5.35
N PRO A 47 2.06 -26.44 -4.41
CA PRO A 47 1.58 -27.82 -4.33
C PRO A 47 0.20 -28.00 -3.66
N LEU A 48 -0.36 -26.96 -3.01
CA LEU A 48 -1.61 -27.08 -2.24
C LEU A 48 -2.78 -27.64 -3.06
N PRO A 49 -3.05 -27.21 -4.31
CA PRO A 49 -4.15 -27.76 -5.09
C PRO A 49 -4.01 -29.26 -5.36
N ALA A 50 -2.79 -29.74 -5.62
CA ALA A 50 -2.53 -31.16 -5.82
C ALA A 50 -2.68 -31.95 -4.51
N MET A 51 -2.26 -31.38 -3.38
CA MET A 51 -2.48 -31.98 -2.06
C MET A 51 -3.97 -32.07 -1.71
N GLN A 52 -4.76 -31.04 -2.01
CA GLN A 52 -6.21 -31.06 -1.84
C GLN A 52 -6.85 -32.14 -2.71
N ALA A 53 -6.46 -32.26 -3.98
CA ALA A 53 -6.95 -33.33 -4.84
C ALA A 53 -6.64 -34.74 -4.30
N ASN A 54 -5.51 -34.91 -3.60
CA ASN A 54 -5.20 -36.17 -2.92
C ASN A 54 -6.11 -36.43 -1.72
N VAL A 55 -6.46 -35.39 -0.95
CA VAL A 55 -7.45 -35.47 0.13
C VAL A 55 -8.81 -35.88 -0.43
N ASP A 56 -9.26 -35.22 -1.49
CA ASP A 56 -10.55 -35.51 -2.13
C ASP A 56 -10.60 -36.95 -2.68
N ALA A 57 -9.51 -37.40 -3.30
CA ALA A 57 -9.40 -38.77 -3.81
C ALA A 57 -9.36 -39.81 -2.68
N ALA A 58 -8.69 -39.52 -1.56
CA ALA A 58 -8.69 -40.39 -0.38
C ALA A 58 -10.07 -40.43 0.30
N GLN A 59 -10.75 -39.28 0.36
CA GLN A 59 -12.11 -39.14 0.89
C GLN A 59 -13.09 -40.01 0.09
N ALA A 60 -13.04 -39.93 -1.25
CA ALA A 60 -13.90 -40.75 -2.11
C ALA A 60 -13.69 -42.26 -1.89
N LYS A 61 -12.45 -42.71 -1.72
CA LYS A 61 -12.13 -44.13 -1.41
C LYS A 61 -12.63 -44.55 -0.04
N TYR A 62 -12.54 -43.67 0.95
CA TYR A 62 -13.07 -43.91 2.28
C TYR A 62 -14.60 -44.05 2.24
N GLU A 63 -15.29 -43.13 1.57
CA GLU A 63 -16.74 -43.18 1.39
C GLU A 63 -17.19 -44.43 0.63
N GLU A 64 -16.49 -44.82 -0.43
CA GLU A 64 -16.76 -46.06 -1.15
C GLU A 64 -16.63 -47.29 -0.23
N ALA A 65 -15.55 -47.36 0.55
CA ALA A 65 -15.32 -48.46 1.48
C ALA A 65 -16.38 -48.49 2.59
N HIS A 66 -16.69 -47.33 3.19
CA HIS A 66 -17.74 -47.19 4.21
C HIS A 66 -19.12 -47.59 3.67
N ASN A 67 -19.45 -47.18 2.44
CA ASN A 67 -20.71 -47.56 1.78
C ASN A 67 -20.76 -49.06 1.52
N ARG A 68 -19.65 -49.69 1.14
CA ARG A 68 -19.58 -51.15 0.97
C ARG A 68 -19.77 -51.89 2.29
N THR A 69 -19.10 -51.46 3.36
CA THR A 69 -19.28 -52.02 4.71
C THR A 69 -20.73 -51.89 5.16
N SER A 70 -21.31 -50.69 5.06
CA SER A 70 -22.70 -50.42 5.43
C SER A 70 -23.70 -51.25 4.62
N GLY A 71 -23.47 -51.40 3.32
CA GLY A 71 -24.27 -52.23 2.43
C GLY A 71 -24.23 -53.71 2.82
N LEU A 72 -23.05 -54.24 3.14
CA LEU A 72 -22.90 -55.61 3.63
C LEU A 72 -23.57 -55.81 5.00
N GLN A 73 -23.52 -54.80 5.88
CA GLN A 73 -24.22 -54.83 7.17
C GLN A 73 -25.74 -54.95 6.98
N ALA A 74 -26.29 -54.18 6.03
CA ALA A 74 -27.71 -54.24 5.68
C ALA A 74 -28.11 -55.59 5.07
N GLU A 75 -27.26 -56.14 4.19
CA GLU A 75 -27.44 -57.46 3.59
C GLU A 75 -27.44 -58.57 4.65
N LEU A 76 -26.53 -58.50 5.63
CA LEU A 76 -26.49 -59.43 6.76
C LEU A 76 -27.79 -59.39 7.58
N ASN A 77 -28.29 -58.20 7.91
CA ASN A 77 -29.54 -58.06 8.67
C ASN A 77 -30.72 -58.67 7.90
N LYS A 78 -30.84 -58.34 6.61
CA LYS A 78 -31.88 -58.91 5.75
C LYS A 78 -31.77 -60.44 5.65
N ALA A 79 -30.57 -60.99 5.50
CA ALA A 79 -30.35 -62.43 5.44
C ALA A 79 -30.77 -63.14 6.74
N ILE A 80 -30.57 -62.49 7.89
CA ILE A 80 -31.05 -63.01 9.19
C ILE A 80 -32.58 -63.01 9.23
N ASP A 81 -33.22 -61.91 8.83
CA ASP A 81 -34.68 -61.77 8.81
C ASP A 81 -35.36 -62.77 7.86
N ASP A 82 -34.73 -63.02 6.70
CA ASP A 82 -35.21 -63.98 5.69
C ASP A 82 -34.94 -65.45 6.07
N GLY A 83 -34.27 -65.72 7.20
CA GLY A 83 -33.97 -67.07 7.66
C GLY A 83 -32.90 -67.79 6.83
N ALA A 84 -31.92 -67.04 6.31
CA ALA A 84 -30.81 -67.61 5.54
C ALA A 84 -30.01 -68.65 6.34
N SER A 85 -29.31 -69.53 5.61
CA SER A 85 -28.51 -70.59 6.23
C SER A 85 -27.38 -70.03 7.11
N ASN A 86 -26.96 -70.80 8.11
CA ASN A 86 -25.84 -70.42 8.98
C ASN A 86 -24.54 -70.19 8.19
N GLU A 87 -24.34 -70.94 7.11
CA GLU A 87 -23.17 -70.80 6.24
C GLU A 87 -23.17 -69.45 5.51
N THR A 88 -24.32 -69.05 4.95
CA THR A 88 -24.50 -67.73 4.32
C THR A 88 -24.24 -66.60 5.31
N ILE A 89 -24.76 -66.72 6.53
CA ILE A 89 -24.54 -65.71 7.59
C ILE A 89 -23.05 -65.62 7.97
N LYS A 90 -22.35 -66.76 8.10
CA LYS A 90 -20.91 -66.78 8.38
C LYS A 90 -20.10 -66.14 7.26
N GLN A 91 -20.44 -66.42 6.00
CA GLN A 91 -19.77 -65.82 4.86
C GLN A 91 -19.92 -64.29 4.86
N LEU A 92 -21.13 -63.77 5.02
CA LEU A 92 -21.38 -62.32 5.09
C LEU A 92 -20.61 -61.66 6.23
N ARG A 93 -20.55 -62.28 7.41
CA ARG A 93 -19.74 -61.76 8.53
C ARG A 93 -18.24 -61.70 8.21
N SER A 94 -17.73 -62.69 7.48
CA SER A 94 -16.33 -62.69 7.01
C SER A 94 -16.06 -61.56 6.01
N GLU A 95 -16.99 -61.35 5.07
CA GLU A 95 -16.92 -60.25 4.10
C GLU A 95 -16.98 -58.88 4.77
N ILE A 96 -17.87 -58.69 5.77
CA ILE A 96 -17.93 -57.47 6.58
C ILE A 96 -16.60 -57.23 7.29
N MET A 97 -16.04 -58.22 7.98
CA MET A 97 -14.73 -58.04 8.62
C MET A 97 -13.62 -57.67 7.62
N SER A 98 -13.69 -58.17 6.39
CA SER A 98 -12.74 -57.75 5.34
C SER A 98 -12.99 -56.32 4.87
N ALA A 99 -14.26 -55.92 4.72
CA ALA A 99 -14.65 -54.57 4.33
C ALA A 99 -14.28 -53.53 5.40
N GLU A 100 -14.54 -53.81 6.68
CA GLU A 100 -14.15 -52.97 7.82
C GLU A 100 -12.64 -52.73 7.87
N ARG A 101 -11.81 -53.78 7.62
CA ARG A 101 -10.36 -53.60 7.52
C ARG A 101 -9.96 -52.70 6.35
N ARG A 102 -10.65 -52.81 5.22
CA ARG A 102 -10.40 -51.97 4.04
C ARG A 102 -10.78 -50.52 4.32
N GLU A 103 -11.93 -50.30 4.94
CA GLU A 103 -12.44 -49.00 5.35
C GLU A 103 -11.47 -48.31 6.31
N LYS A 104 -11.01 -49.02 7.35
CA LYS A 104 -10.02 -48.50 8.30
C LYS A 104 -8.71 -48.09 7.61
N SER A 105 -8.26 -48.88 6.64
CA SER A 105 -7.09 -48.53 5.83
C SER A 105 -7.31 -47.27 4.98
N CYS A 106 -8.49 -47.10 4.38
CA CYS A 106 -8.82 -45.87 3.64
C CYS A 106 -8.92 -44.65 4.57
N GLU A 107 -9.44 -44.83 5.78
CA GLU A 107 -9.50 -43.77 6.81
C GLU A 107 -8.09 -43.31 7.21
N ASP A 108 -7.17 -44.24 7.45
CA ASP A 108 -5.79 -43.93 7.79
C ASP A 108 -5.07 -43.19 6.65
N ASP A 109 -5.31 -43.58 5.39
CA ASP A 109 -4.80 -42.88 4.20
C ASP A 109 -5.36 -41.45 4.08
N LEU A 110 -6.67 -41.28 4.31
CA LEU A 110 -7.32 -39.97 4.33
C LEU A 110 -6.70 -39.06 5.40
N HIS A 111 -6.54 -39.55 6.63
CA HIS A 111 -5.88 -38.81 7.70
C HIS A 111 -4.42 -38.45 7.38
N HIS A 112 -3.71 -39.32 6.65
CA HIS A 112 -2.36 -39.01 6.20
C HIS A 112 -2.36 -37.86 5.19
N CYS A 113 -3.24 -37.87 4.19
CA CYS A 113 -3.38 -36.79 3.21
C CYS A 113 -3.76 -35.46 3.88
N GLN A 114 -4.73 -35.48 4.79
CA GLN A 114 -5.18 -34.29 5.53
C GLN A 114 -4.04 -33.67 6.35
N ARG A 115 -3.29 -34.47 7.12
CA ARG A 115 -2.16 -33.96 7.91
C ARG A 115 -1.05 -33.37 7.05
N ARG A 116 -0.81 -33.94 5.87
CA ARG A 116 0.18 -33.39 4.92
C ARG A 116 -0.27 -32.05 4.36
N LEU A 117 -1.54 -31.93 3.96
CA LEU A 117 -2.11 -30.67 3.50
C LEU A 117 -2.02 -29.60 4.60
N GLU A 118 -2.51 -29.91 5.79
CA GLU A 118 -2.49 -28.98 6.93
C GLU A 118 -1.06 -28.52 7.27
N SER A 119 -0.10 -29.44 7.26
CA SER A 119 1.31 -29.11 7.50
C SER A 119 1.89 -28.19 6.43
N GLN A 120 1.45 -28.32 5.17
CA GLN A 120 1.89 -27.46 4.08
C GLN A 120 1.23 -26.08 4.17
N GLU A 121 -0.06 -26.02 4.50
CA GLU A 121 -0.78 -24.75 4.72
C GLU A 121 -0.16 -23.94 5.85
N ARG A 122 0.24 -24.59 6.95
CA ARG A 122 0.96 -23.93 8.05
C ARG A 122 2.31 -23.35 7.62
N GLN A 123 3.02 -24.00 6.70
CA GLN A 123 4.27 -23.45 6.16
C GLN A 123 4.00 -22.22 5.29
N VAL A 124 2.94 -22.24 4.46
CA VAL A 124 2.54 -21.07 3.68
C VAL A 124 2.20 -19.91 4.61
N GLN A 125 1.36 -20.15 5.62
CA GLN A 125 0.98 -19.14 6.61
C GLN A 125 2.19 -18.54 7.34
N TYR A 126 3.17 -19.37 7.70
CA TYR A 126 4.41 -18.91 8.33
C TYR A 126 5.16 -17.90 7.44
N PHE A 127 5.40 -18.23 6.17
CA PHE A 127 6.10 -17.30 5.27
C PHE A 127 5.28 -16.07 4.93
N GLU A 128 3.95 -16.19 4.88
CA GLU A 128 3.07 -15.02 4.71
C GLU A 128 3.13 -14.08 5.91
N SER A 129 3.18 -14.61 7.15
CA SER A 129 3.36 -13.78 8.34
C SER A 129 4.73 -13.10 8.38
N GLU A 130 5.80 -13.79 7.96
CA GLU A 130 7.14 -13.19 7.87
C GLU A 130 7.18 -12.09 6.80
N ALA A 131 6.43 -12.24 5.70
CA ALA A 131 6.27 -11.20 4.69
C ALA A 131 5.55 -9.97 5.25
N GLU A 132 4.49 -10.18 6.03
CA GLU A 132 3.77 -9.10 6.70
C GLU A 132 4.65 -8.36 7.72
N GLU A 133 5.46 -9.09 8.48
CA GLU A 133 6.41 -8.51 9.45
C GLU A 133 7.50 -7.69 8.77
N ALA A 134 8.16 -8.23 7.74
CA ALA A 134 9.16 -7.49 6.96
C ALA A 134 8.56 -6.23 6.34
N LYS A 135 7.34 -6.33 5.81
CA LYS A 135 6.61 -5.17 5.27
C LYS A 135 6.33 -4.11 6.33
N ALA A 136 5.93 -4.51 7.54
CA ALA A 136 5.67 -3.58 8.62
C ALA A 136 6.93 -2.80 9.01
N HIS A 137 8.10 -3.46 9.05
CA HIS A 137 9.38 -2.78 9.29
C HIS A 137 9.71 -1.78 8.18
N ILE A 138 9.56 -2.17 6.91
CA ILE A 138 9.74 -1.25 5.76
C ILE A 138 8.84 -0.02 5.90
N ASP A 139 7.55 -0.23 6.15
CA ASP A 139 6.58 0.85 6.25
C ASP A 139 6.88 1.78 7.45
N GLU A 140 7.34 1.23 8.57
CA GLU A 140 7.77 1.99 9.76
C GLU A 140 9.00 2.86 9.47
N ASP A 141 10.03 2.29 8.85
CA ASP A 141 11.28 2.99 8.58
C ASP A 141 11.13 4.04 7.48
N VAL A 142 10.30 3.77 6.46
CA VAL A 142 9.88 4.79 5.49
C VAL A 142 9.18 5.95 6.20
N ALA A 143 8.24 5.67 7.12
CA ALA A 143 7.55 6.71 7.85
C ALA A 143 8.50 7.54 8.74
N LYS A 144 9.48 6.91 9.39
CA LYS A 144 10.52 7.61 10.17
C LYS A 144 11.35 8.53 9.28
N ARG A 145 11.85 8.02 8.15
CA ARG A 145 12.65 8.79 7.19
C ARG A 145 11.89 10.01 6.70
N ASP A 146 10.65 9.80 6.25
CA ASP A 146 9.83 10.86 5.67
C ASP A 146 9.46 11.92 6.73
N ALA A 147 9.25 11.52 7.99
CA ALA A 147 9.04 12.46 9.09
C ALA A 147 10.30 13.32 9.36
N LEU A 148 11.48 12.71 9.43
CA LEU A 148 12.75 13.43 9.63
C LEU A 148 13.03 14.42 8.51
N LEU A 149 12.87 13.98 7.25
CA LEU A 149 13.06 14.84 6.08
C LEU A 149 12.02 15.97 6.03
N GLY A 150 10.77 15.67 6.37
CA GLY A 150 9.71 16.68 6.43
C GLY A 150 9.93 17.73 7.51
N ASP A 151 10.47 17.35 8.68
CA ASP A 151 10.81 18.30 9.73
C ASP A 151 12.04 19.15 9.37
N LEU A 152 13.02 18.56 8.69
CA LEU A 152 14.15 19.31 8.12
C LEU A 152 13.68 20.35 7.10
N GLU A 153 12.79 19.98 6.18
CA GLU A 153 12.23 20.90 5.18
C GLU A 153 11.49 22.08 5.84
N LYS A 154 10.65 21.80 6.85
CA LYS A 154 9.95 22.85 7.61
C LYS A 154 10.93 23.78 8.34
N ALA A 155 11.98 23.24 8.96
CA ALA A 155 12.97 24.02 9.68
C ALA A 155 13.76 24.93 8.73
N GLN A 156 14.09 24.42 7.54
CA GLN A 156 14.77 25.20 6.49
C GLN A 156 13.88 26.37 6.03
N ALA A 157 12.60 26.12 5.72
CA ALA A 157 11.66 27.15 5.32
C ALA A 157 11.51 28.24 6.40
N ALA A 158 11.38 27.84 7.68
CA ALA A 158 11.27 28.77 8.79
C ALA A 158 12.53 29.63 8.98
N TYR A 159 13.72 29.06 8.74
CA TYR A 159 14.97 29.81 8.77
C TYR A 159 15.07 30.82 7.63
N ASP A 160 14.72 30.42 6.40
CA ASP A 160 14.73 31.29 5.23
C ASP A 160 13.77 32.48 5.39
N ASP A 161 12.56 32.23 5.89
CA ASP A 161 11.58 33.27 6.22
C ASP A 161 12.11 34.22 7.30
N ALA A 162 12.76 33.69 8.34
CA ALA A 162 13.34 34.51 9.41
C ALA A 162 14.52 35.36 8.93
N CYS A 163 15.32 34.86 7.98
CA CYS A 163 16.40 35.61 7.34
C CYS A 163 15.84 36.77 6.51
N LYS A 164 14.80 36.50 5.71
CA LYS A 164 14.13 37.51 4.91
C LYS A 164 13.56 38.64 5.77
N ALA A 165 12.84 38.30 6.84
CA ALA A 165 12.28 39.29 7.78
C ALA A 165 13.36 40.13 8.47
N TYR A 166 14.51 39.52 8.79
CA TYR A 166 15.65 40.23 9.37
C TYR A 166 16.23 41.26 8.39
N GLU A 167 16.44 40.88 7.13
CA GLU A 167 16.95 41.80 6.10
C GLU A 167 15.95 42.94 5.79
N GLU A 168 14.65 42.65 5.75
CA GLU A 168 13.61 43.67 5.60
C GLU A 168 13.60 44.68 6.76
N ALA A 169 13.71 44.18 8.01
CA ALA A 169 13.79 45.04 9.19
C ALA A 169 15.05 45.90 9.20
N LYS A 170 16.19 45.35 8.78
CA LYS A 170 17.46 46.08 8.64
C LYS A 170 17.36 47.19 7.59
N ALA A 171 16.80 46.90 6.41
CA ALA A 171 16.58 47.90 5.37
C ALA A 171 15.64 49.03 5.84
N ALA A 172 14.59 48.71 6.61
CA ALA A 172 13.70 49.70 7.19
C ALA A 172 14.42 50.59 8.23
N ALA A 173 15.27 50.01 9.07
CA ALA A 173 16.10 50.75 10.02
C ALA A 173 17.09 51.69 9.32
N ASP A 174 17.77 51.23 8.27
CA ASP A 174 18.71 52.05 7.48
C ASP A 174 18.00 53.23 6.80
N LYS A 175 16.77 53.01 6.31
CA LYS A 175 15.92 54.09 5.77
C LYS A 175 15.50 55.09 6.84
N ALA A 176 15.16 54.64 8.05
CA ALA A 176 14.75 55.51 9.15
C ALA A 176 15.92 56.33 9.74
N THR A 177 17.15 55.85 9.59
CA THR A 177 18.36 56.50 10.12
C THR A 177 19.07 57.38 9.07
N SER A 178 18.65 57.29 7.80
CA SER A 178 19.09 58.22 6.75
C SER A 178 18.46 59.60 6.99
N PRO A 179 19.24 60.69 7.13
CA PRO A 179 18.68 62.02 7.29
C PRO A 179 17.90 62.36 6.03
N GLU A 180 16.58 62.47 6.17
CA GLU A 180 15.75 63.18 5.20
C GLU A 180 16.30 64.61 5.15
N ILE A 181 17.16 64.91 4.18
CA ILE A 181 17.36 66.30 3.77
C ILE A 181 16.04 66.70 3.13
N THR A 182 15.06 67.06 3.96
CA THR A 182 14.01 67.99 3.56
C THR A 182 14.76 69.23 3.08
N GLN A 183 14.87 69.35 1.76
CA GLN A 183 15.17 70.62 1.11
C GLN A 183 14.31 71.68 1.80
N PRO A 184 14.89 72.78 2.31
CA PRO A 184 14.07 73.83 2.87
C PRO A 184 13.14 74.31 1.75
N ALA A 185 11.83 74.30 2.02
CA ALA A 185 10.87 74.99 1.18
C ALA A 185 11.39 76.42 1.00
N GLU A 186 11.74 76.79 -0.23
CA GLU A 186 12.13 78.15 -0.57
C GLU A 186 11.01 79.10 -0.11
N THR A 187 11.34 79.91 0.88
CA THR A 187 10.49 80.97 1.39
C THR A 187 10.46 82.09 0.35
N THR A 188 9.37 82.12 -0.43
CA THR A 188 9.05 83.23 -1.33
C THR A 188 8.82 84.53 -0.53
N PRO A 189 9.55 85.63 -0.79
CA PRO A 189 9.29 86.93 -0.17
C PRO A 189 8.12 87.66 -0.86
N PRO A 190 7.53 88.69 -0.20
CA PRO A 190 6.18 89.14 -0.50
C PRO A 190 6.05 90.08 -1.71
N ALA A 191 4.86 89.95 -2.30
CA ALA A 191 4.17 90.68 -3.37
C ALA A 191 4.59 92.12 -3.72
N GLY A 192 4.44 92.44 -5.01
CA GLY A 192 4.16 93.82 -5.43
C GLY A 192 4.18 94.11 -6.94
N SER A 193 3.01 94.03 -7.58
CA SER A 193 2.51 94.96 -8.62
C SER A 193 2.43 94.50 -10.10
N ALA A 194 1.22 94.75 -10.65
CA ALA A 194 0.79 94.93 -12.06
C ALA A 194 0.31 93.70 -12.91
N GLN A 195 -0.95 93.31 -12.67
CA GLN A 195 -2.13 93.20 -13.59
C GLN A 195 -1.95 93.26 -15.15
N PRO A 196 -2.95 92.83 -15.97
CA PRO A 196 -3.54 91.48 -16.22
C PRO A 196 -3.69 91.13 -17.74
N ALA A 197 -4.44 90.05 -18.02
CA ALA A 197 -5.05 89.62 -19.31
C ALA A 197 -4.16 88.70 -20.17
N GLU A 198 -4.62 87.73 -20.98
CA GLU A 198 -5.93 87.21 -21.38
C GLU A 198 -5.70 85.82 -22.03
N THR A 199 -6.72 84.96 -22.00
CA THR A 199 -7.08 83.86 -22.93
C THR A 199 -6.06 83.20 -23.89
N ALA A 200 -6.04 81.84 -23.91
CA ALA A 200 -6.39 81.00 -25.08
C ALA A 200 -5.86 79.54 -24.98
N GLN A 201 -6.76 78.56 -25.15
CA GLN A 201 -6.50 77.24 -25.78
C GLN A 201 -6.45 77.42 -27.33
N PRO A 202 -6.10 76.43 -28.19
CA PRO A 202 -5.66 75.03 -27.99
C PRO A 202 -4.48 74.57 -28.92
N ALA A 203 -4.14 73.27 -28.82
CA ALA A 203 -3.70 72.32 -29.87
C ALA A 203 -2.46 72.61 -30.76
N SER A 204 -1.58 71.60 -30.88
CA SER A 204 -1.30 70.83 -32.13
C SER A 204 0.03 70.07 -32.04
N SER A 205 0.01 68.76 -32.29
CA SER A 205 1.15 68.00 -32.84
C SER A 205 1.34 68.38 -34.33
N PRO A 206 2.52 68.14 -34.98
CA PRO A 206 2.84 66.84 -35.60
C PRO A 206 4.35 66.46 -35.56
N ALA A 207 4.71 65.17 -35.50
CA ALA A 207 5.17 64.26 -36.58
C ALA A 207 6.37 64.78 -37.42
N THR A 208 7.56 64.16 -37.39
CA THR A 208 8.09 63.12 -38.31
C THR A 208 9.63 63.29 -38.28
N GLY A 209 10.52 62.33 -38.54
CA GLY A 209 10.40 60.95 -39.01
C GLY A 209 11.80 60.30 -39.09
N LYS A 210 11.79 58.96 -39.02
CA LYS A 210 12.57 58.00 -39.82
C LYS A 210 14.07 58.25 -40.08
N TYR A 211 14.91 57.29 -39.69
CA TYR A 211 15.67 56.43 -40.62
C TYR A 211 15.92 55.04 -40.00
N ALA A 212 16.12 54.07 -40.88
CA ALA A 212 15.80 52.65 -40.74
C ALA A 212 17.08 51.77 -40.65
N PRO A 213 16.97 50.43 -40.53
CA PRO A 213 17.95 49.51 -39.96
C PRO A 213 18.76 48.69 -40.99
N SER A 214 19.68 47.86 -40.49
CA SER A 214 20.28 46.68 -41.17
C SER A 214 20.46 45.60 -40.09
N SER A 215 19.82 44.42 -40.14
CA SER A 215 19.94 43.25 -41.05
C SER A 215 21.38 42.69 -41.06
N SER A 216 21.68 41.40 -41.06
CA SER A 216 21.01 40.12 -41.41
C SER A 216 21.97 39.02 -40.85
N THR A 217 21.65 37.74 -40.63
CA THR A 217 21.25 36.66 -41.56
C THR A 217 21.00 35.38 -40.73
N LYS A 218 19.85 34.69 -40.88
CA LYS A 218 19.61 33.42 -41.64
C LYS A 218 20.34 32.20 -41.05
N GLN A 219 19.69 31.07 -40.71
CA GLN A 219 18.84 30.16 -41.53
C GLN A 219 18.14 29.14 -40.59
N ALA A 220 16.80 28.98 -40.56
CA ALA A 220 15.96 27.93 -41.20
C ALA A 220 16.53 26.49 -41.12
N ASP A 221 15.85 25.49 -40.55
CA ASP A 221 14.70 24.82 -41.21
C ASP A 221 13.62 24.23 -40.26
N THR A 222 12.42 24.19 -40.83
CA THR A 222 11.13 23.65 -40.37
C THR A 222 10.79 22.30 -41.02
N THR A 223 10.02 21.42 -40.35
CA THR A 223 9.02 20.50 -40.96
C THR A 223 8.13 19.98 -39.80
N ALA A 224 6.92 20.50 -39.54
CA ALA A 224 5.62 20.23 -40.17
C ALA A 224 5.11 18.77 -39.99
N GLY A 225 3.96 18.58 -39.32
CA GLY A 225 3.30 17.27 -39.29
C GLY A 225 2.18 17.07 -38.27
N LYS A 226 1.02 17.68 -38.53
CA LYS A 226 -0.28 17.42 -37.88
C LYS A 226 -0.81 16.03 -38.30
N LEU A 227 -1.40 15.22 -37.39
CA LEU A 227 -2.69 14.50 -37.54
C LEU A 227 -2.88 13.26 -36.60
N ALA A 228 -4.02 13.26 -35.92
CA ALA A 228 -5.00 12.18 -35.69
C ALA A 228 -4.63 10.83 -35.02
N ASN A 229 -5.21 10.66 -33.81
CA ASN A 229 -6.08 9.58 -33.31
C ASN A 229 -5.67 8.08 -33.30
N THR A 230 -6.13 7.44 -32.20
CA THR A 230 -6.40 6.02 -31.89
C THR A 230 -5.23 5.09 -31.53
N GLY A 231 -5.33 4.48 -30.34
CA GLY A 231 -4.55 3.30 -29.99
C GLY A 231 -4.23 3.14 -28.51
N ASP A 232 -5.23 2.71 -27.74
CA ASP A 232 -5.08 1.63 -26.75
C ASP A 232 -4.07 1.79 -25.59
N THR A 233 -4.57 2.06 -24.37
CA THR A 233 -4.06 1.45 -23.13
C THR A 233 -5.14 1.59 -22.06
N ALA A 234 -5.73 0.46 -21.66
CA ALA A 234 -6.74 0.35 -20.62
C ALA A 234 -6.22 0.79 -19.24
N PRO A 235 -7.07 1.39 -18.37
CA PRO A 235 -6.75 1.54 -16.96
C PRO A 235 -7.14 0.25 -16.22
N SER A 236 -6.15 -0.49 -15.69
CA SER A 236 -6.41 -1.59 -14.77
C SER A 236 -6.91 -1.04 -13.43
N ALA A 237 -8.23 -0.99 -13.29
CA ALA A 237 -8.91 -0.92 -12.01
C ALA A 237 -8.89 -2.32 -11.37
N ILE A 238 -8.04 -2.52 -10.36
CA ILE A 238 -8.24 -3.63 -9.42
C ILE A 238 -9.23 -3.14 -8.37
N ALA A 239 -10.49 -3.53 -8.59
CA ALA A 239 -11.56 -3.37 -7.61
C ALA A 239 -11.24 -4.26 -6.39
N LEU A 240 -11.21 -3.63 -5.22
CA LEU A 240 -11.16 -4.29 -3.91
C LEU A 240 -12.48 -5.04 -3.69
N ALA A 241 -12.52 -6.33 -4.03
CA ALA A 241 -13.65 -7.20 -3.67
C ALA A 241 -13.47 -7.66 -2.22
N GLY A 242 -14.28 -7.11 -1.32
CA GLY A 242 -14.35 -7.51 0.07
C GLY A 242 -14.74 -8.98 0.21
N ILE A 243 -13.90 -9.78 0.85
CA ILE A 243 -14.24 -11.12 1.29
C ILE A 243 -15.08 -10.98 2.54
N ALA A 244 -16.39 -11.17 2.39
CA ALA A 244 -17.33 -11.33 3.49
C ALA A 244 -17.01 -12.64 4.23
N ALA A 245 -16.61 -12.52 5.49
CA ALA A 245 -16.54 -13.64 6.43
C ALA A 245 -17.97 -14.17 6.69
N ALA A 246 -18.39 -15.19 5.95
CA ALA A 246 -19.55 -15.98 6.29
C ALA A 246 -19.17 -16.95 7.43
N GLY A 247 -19.32 -16.47 8.67
CA GLY A 247 -19.26 -17.30 9.87
C GLY A 247 -20.42 -18.29 9.88
N LEU A 248 -20.14 -19.55 9.56
CA LEU A 248 -21.07 -20.66 9.72
C LEU A 248 -21.13 -21.03 11.22
N GLY A 249 -21.92 -20.27 11.98
CA GLY A 249 -22.25 -20.57 13.36
C GLY A 249 -23.16 -21.80 13.44
N ILE A 250 -22.56 -22.98 13.66
CA ILE A 250 -23.30 -24.17 14.01
C ILE A 250 -23.83 -24.02 15.44
N THR A 251 -25.15 -24.01 15.51
CA THR A 251 -26.05 -24.06 16.65
C THR A 251 -25.57 -24.92 17.82
N ALA A 252 -25.39 -24.28 18.97
CA ALA A 252 -25.33 -24.93 20.27
C ALA A 252 -26.70 -25.54 20.62
N THR A 253 -26.85 -26.84 20.37
CA THR A 253 -28.02 -27.61 20.82
C THR A 253 -27.68 -28.28 22.14
N ALA A 254 -28.10 -27.67 23.24
CA ALA A 254 -27.96 -28.24 24.58
C ALA A 254 -28.83 -29.50 24.71
N THR A 255 -28.20 -30.66 24.87
CA THR A 255 -28.90 -31.90 25.25
C THR A 255 -28.24 -32.57 26.46
N ARG A 256 -28.96 -32.45 27.59
CA ARG A 256 -29.13 -33.41 28.70
C ARG A 256 -27.90 -33.89 29.50
N ARG A 257 -27.88 -33.42 30.77
CA ARG A 257 -27.32 -34.12 31.93
C ARG A 257 -27.85 -35.57 32.00
N ILE A 258 -26.94 -36.53 31.89
CA ILE A 258 -27.14 -37.88 32.42
C ILE A 258 -26.57 -37.87 33.84
N ARG A 259 -27.46 -37.87 34.84
CA ARG A 259 -27.12 -38.11 36.26
C ARG A 259 -27.21 -39.62 36.47
N ASN A 260 -26.07 -40.28 36.72
CA ASN A 260 -26.07 -41.63 37.25
C ASN A 260 -26.22 -41.58 38.79
N PRO A 261 -27.03 -42.46 39.40
CA PRO A 261 -27.11 -42.59 40.85
C PRO A 261 -26.05 -43.56 41.36
N LYS A 262 -25.32 -43.16 42.40
CA LYS A 262 -24.85 -43.98 43.52
C LYS A 262 -24.47 -43.04 44.65
#